data_AF-A0A7Y4RSV9-F1
#
_entry.id   AF-A0A7Y4RSV9-F1
#
_cell.length_a   1.000
_cell.length_b   1.000
_cell.length_c   1.000
_cell.angle_alpha   90.00
_cell.angle_beta   90.00
_cell.angle_gamma   90.00
#
_symmetry.space_group_name_H-M   'P 1'
#
loop_
_entity.id
_entity.type
_entity.pdbx_description
1 polymer ?
#
loop_
_entity_poly.entity_id
_entity_poly.type
_entity_poly.pdbx_seq_one_letter_code
_entity_poly.pdbx_strand_id
1 'polypeptide(L)'
;MSTDRSDRVYFSWLDSAAKFDYYVTGVALALVGFLGATFTIGRFGLNPSTLELGALGAFLAATIVGFKHLESQVSFLSAMHRRLYEEESAGAIASAASQGRTMLNTSTGRVYSTLQLVEQLYSHKVGTTAASERLDELVVILKRRYRNRNAFLLGGFCLLVLARILPAILP
;
A
#
# COMPACT_ATOMS: atom_id res chain seq x y z
N MET A 1 9.26 -28.54 -0.33
CA MET A 1 10.17 -28.15 -1.43
C MET A 1 9.48 -27.44 -2.60
N SER A 2 8.13 -27.33 -2.68
CA SER A 2 7.44 -26.55 -3.74
C SER A 2 7.20 -25.07 -3.37
N THR A 3 7.27 -24.72 -2.09
CA THR A 3 7.01 -23.36 -1.57
C THR A 3 8.18 -22.40 -1.76
N ASP A 4 9.42 -22.90 -1.67
CA ASP A 4 10.63 -22.06 -1.74
C ASP A 4 10.73 -21.21 -3.02
N ARG A 5 10.27 -21.76 -4.17
CA ARG A 5 10.22 -21.01 -5.43
C ARG A 5 9.19 -19.89 -5.36
N SER A 6 7.98 -20.21 -4.88
CA SER A 6 6.86 -19.27 -4.80
C SER A 6 7.16 -18.15 -3.82
N ASP A 7 7.76 -18.47 -2.67
CA ASP A 7 8.13 -17.50 -1.66
C ASP A 7 9.19 -16.53 -2.20
N ARG A 8 10.23 -17.04 -2.88
CA ARG A 8 11.24 -16.20 -3.53
C ARG A 8 10.64 -15.24 -4.56
N VAL A 9 9.76 -15.75 -5.42
CA VAL A 9 9.08 -14.91 -6.44
C VAL A 9 8.22 -13.85 -5.77
N TYR A 10 7.49 -14.21 -4.72
CA TYR A 10 6.64 -13.29 -3.96
C TYR A 10 7.47 -12.17 -3.30
N PHE A 11 8.54 -12.51 -2.58
CA PHE A 11 9.40 -11.51 -1.94
C PHE A 11 10.11 -10.62 -2.96
N SER A 12 10.57 -11.18 -4.07
CA SER A 12 11.18 -10.39 -5.15
C SER A 12 10.19 -9.41 -5.78
N TRP A 13 8.94 -9.84 -5.98
CA TRP A 13 7.88 -8.97 -6.50
C TRP A 13 7.55 -7.86 -5.50
N LEU A 14 7.40 -8.20 -4.22
CA LEU A 14 7.08 -7.25 -3.16
C LEU A 14 8.17 -6.17 -3.00
N ASP A 15 9.44 -6.59 -2.99
CA ASP A 15 10.59 -5.69 -2.92
C ASP A 15 10.66 -4.76 -4.15
N SER A 16 10.42 -5.30 -5.35
CA SER A 16 10.38 -4.51 -6.58
C SER A 16 9.25 -3.48 -6.57
N ALA A 17 8.06 -3.87 -6.10
CA ALA A 17 6.92 -2.97 -5.98
C ALA A 17 7.21 -1.82 -5.00
N ALA A 18 7.75 -2.14 -3.81
CA ALA A 18 8.13 -1.13 -2.83
C ALA A 18 9.18 -0.15 -3.37
N LYS A 19 10.25 -0.67 -4.01
CA LYS A 19 11.28 0.16 -4.65
C LYS A 19 10.72 1.09 -5.72
N PHE A 20 9.79 0.60 -6.53
CA PHE A 20 9.11 1.43 -7.53
C PHE A 20 8.31 2.57 -6.88
N ASP A 21 7.53 2.27 -5.84
CA ASP A 21 6.74 3.30 -5.15
C ASP A 21 7.61 4.34 -4.42
N TYR A 22 8.73 3.92 -3.83
CA TYR A 22 9.72 4.85 -3.27
C TYR A 22 10.35 5.73 -4.35
N TYR A 23 10.73 5.14 -5.47
CA TYR A 23 11.32 5.87 -6.59
C TYR A 23 10.34 6.93 -7.12
N VAL A 24 9.11 6.55 -7.44
CA VAL A 24 8.10 7.48 -7.98
C VAL A 24 7.79 8.61 -6.99
N THR A 25 7.64 8.29 -5.71
CA THR A 25 7.37 9.31 -4.68
C THR A 25 8.58 10.23 -4.49
N GLY A 26 9.80 9.69 -4.52
CA GLY A 26 11.04 10.46 -4.45
C GLY A 26 11.23 11.40 -5.63
N VAL A 27 10.96 10.92 -6.85
CA VAL A 27 10.99 11.76 -8.07
C VAL A 27 9.94 12.86 -8.00
N ALA A 28 8.72 12.56 -7.54
CA ALA A 28 7.68 13.56 -7.37
C ALA A 28 8.11 14.67 -6.40
N LEU A 29 8.71 14.30 -5.26
CA LEU A 29 9.23 15.24 -4.28
C LEU A 29 10.39 16.07 -4.85
N ALA A 30 11.30 15.45 -5.59
CA ALA A 30 12.41 16.14 -6.25
C ALA A 30 11.90 17.16 -7.29
N LEU A 31 10.86 16.83 -8.05
CA LEU A 31 10.22 17.76 -8.99
C LEU A 31 9.61 18.95 -8.27
N VAL A 32 8.96 18.74 -7.12
CA VAL A 32 8.45 19.84 -6.28
C VAL A 32 9.58 20.75 -5.84
N GLY A 33 10.69 20.19 -5.34
CA GLY A 33 11.85 20.96 -4.90
C GLY A 33 12.49 21.75 -6.04
N PHE A 34 12.70 21.10 -7.19
CA PHE A 34 13.29 21.73 -8.38
C PHE A 34 12.40 22.86 -8.92
N LEU A 35 11.13 22.57 -9.18
CA LEU A 35 10.20 23.57 -9.71
C LEU A 35 9.99 24.71 -8.71
N GLY A 36 9.82 24.38 -7.43
CA GLY A 36 9.66 25.37 -6.36
C GLY A 36 10.85 26.31 -6.22
N ALA A 37 12.09 25.82 -6.39
CA ALA A 37 13.29 26.65 -6.35
C ALA A 37 13.41 27.60 -7.56
N THR A 38 12.92 27.19 -8.72
CA THR A 38 12.97 27.99 -9.95
C THR A 38 11.72 28.85 -10.18
N PHE A 39 10.70 28.70 -9.34
CA PHE A 39 9.40 29.34 -9.55
C PHE A 39 9.46 30.84 -9.27
N THR A 40 9.13 31.65 -10.27
CA THR A 40 8.96 33.09 -10.13
C THR A 40 7.49 33.45 -9.99
N ILE A 41 7.14 34.20 -8.95
CA ILE A 41 5.76 34.62 -8.70
C ILE A 41 5.30 35.57 -9.81
N GLY A 42 4.39 35.09 -10.65
CA GLY A 42 3.69 35.88 -11.66
C GLY A 42 2.30 36.33 -11.21
N ARG A 43 1.64 37.19 -11.98
CA ARG A 43 0.22 37.50 -11.78
C ARG A 43 -0.63 36.27 -12.10
N PHE A 44 -1.67 36.01 -11.32
CA PHE A 44 -2.63 34.94 -11.63
C PHE A 44 -3.36 35.23 -12.95
N GLY A 45 -3.42 34.24 -13.85
CA GLY A 45 -4.11 34.33 -15.15
C GLY A 45 -3.84 33.12 -16.04
N LEU A 46 -4.30 33.15 -17.29
CA LEU A 46 -3.94 32.13 -18.28
C LEU A 46 -2.54 32.41 -18.85
N ASN A 47 -1.54 32.27 -17.99
CA ASN A 47 -0.14 32.50 -18.32
C ASN A 47 0.73 31.31 -17.86
N PRO A 48 1.97 31.21 -18.38
CA PRO A 48 2.89 30.13 -18.04
C PRO A 48 3.10 29.98 -16.53
N SER A 49 3.25 31.10 -15.81
CA SER A 49 3.49 31.08 -14.36
C SER A 49 2.33 30.46 -13.57
N THR A 50 1.09 30.68 -13.96
CA THR A 50 -0.08 30.07 -13.29
C THR A 50 -0.18 28.57 -13.58
N LEU A 51 0.17 28.15 -14.79
CA LEU A 51 0.24 26.73 -15.16
C LEU A 51 1.39 26.01 -14.42
N GLU A 52 2.55 26.64 -14.27
CA GLU A 52 3.66 26.12 -13.47
C GLU A 52 3.29 25.99 -12.00
N LEU A 53 2.56 26.96 -11.44
CA LEU A 53 2.04 26.88 -10.08
C LEU A 53 1.05 25.72 -9.92
N GLY A 54 0.17 25.51 -10.91
CA GLY A 54 -0.74 24.37 -10.96
C GLY A 54 0.01 23.03 -11.03
N ALA A 55 1.06 22.96 -11.85
CA ALA A 55 1.92 21.78 -11.96
C ALA A 55 2.63 21.48 -10.62
N LEU A 56 3.17 22.51 -9.97
CA LEU A 56 3.79 22.41 -8.65
C LEU A 56 2.80 21.87 -7.61
N GLY A 57 1.58 22.42 -7.57
CA GLY A 57 0.51 21.94 -6.70
C GLY A 57 0.12 20.47 -6.97
N ALA A 58 0.06 20.08 -8.24
CA ALA A 58 -0.23 18.71 -8.63
C ALA A 58 0.89 17.73 -8.21
N PHE A 59 2.16 18.09 -8.40
CA PHE A 59 3.29 17.27 -7.94
C PHE A 59 3.36 17.17 -6.42
N LEU A 60 3.02 18.23 -5.70
CA LEU A 60 2.92 18.21 -4.24
C LEU A 60 1.80 17.27 -3.78
N ALA A 61 0.62 17.37 -4.38
CA ALA A 61 -0.49 16.46 -4.10
C ALA A 61 -0.14 15.01 -4.42
N ALA A 62 0.52 14.74 -5.55
CA ALA A 62 1.03 13.42 -5.91
C ALA A 62 1.98 12.86 -4.83
N THR A 63 2.89 13.70 -4.33
CA THR A 63 3.86 13.33 -3.29
C THR A 63 3.15 12.96 -1.98
N ILE A 64 2.21 13.78 -1.52
CA ILE A 64 1.41 13.51 -0.31
C ILE A 64 0.64 12.21 -0.45
N VAL A 65 -0.04 12.00 -1.59
CA VAL A 65 -0.77 10.75 -1.86
C VAL A 65 0.18 9.56 -1.95
N GLY A 66 1.39 9.75 -2.49
CA GLY A 66 2.46 8.74 -2.53
C GLY A 66 2.89 8.28 -1.14
N PHE A 67 3.15 9.21 -0.22
CA PHE A 67 3.43 8.87 1.18
C PHE A 67 2.27 8.13 1.85
N LYS A 68 1.04 8.61 1.65
CA LYS A 68 -0.15 7.91 2.15
C LYS A 68 -0.31 6.52 1.53
N HIS A 69 0.05 6.32 0.26
CA HIS A 69 0.03 5.00 -0.35
C HIS A 69 0.99 4.04 0.36
N LEU A 70 2.22 4.48 0.63
CA LEU A 70 3.24 3.71 1.37
C LEU A 70 2.76 3.33 2.78
N GLU A 71 2.19 4.26 3.54
CA GLU A 71 1.60 3.97 4.87
C GLU A 71 0.50 2.89 4.81
N SER A 72 -0.38 2.98 3.80
CA SER A 72 -1.44 1.97 3.58
C SER A 72 -0.87 0.61 3.18
N GLN A 73 0.23 0.58 2.44
CA GLN A 73 0.86 -0.66 2.00
C GLN A 73 1.43 -1.43 3.19
N VAL A 74 2.09 -0.73 4.12
CA VAL A 74 2.55 -1.31 5.39
C VAL A 74 1.38 -1.85 6.21
N SER A 75 0.28 -1.08 6.30
CA SER A 75 -0.94 -1.52 7.01
C SER A 75 -1.56 -2.76 6.38
N PHE A 76 -1.58 -2.84 5.04
CA PHE A 76 -2.06 -4.00 4.29
C PHE A 76 -1.19 -5.24 4.53
N LEU A 77 0.13 -5.10 4.47
CA LEU A 77 1.07 -6.19 4.76
C LEU A 77 0.90 -6.73 6.18
N SER A 78 0.73 -5.85 7.16
CA SER A 78 0.48 -6.23 8.55
C SER A 78 -0.86 -6.97 8.71
N ALA A 79 -1.95 -6.48 8.10
CA ALA A 79 -3.24 -7.15 8.11
C ALA A 79 -3.19 -8.54 7.43
N MET A 80 -2.44 -8.64 6.33
CA MET A 80 -2.26 -9.90 5.60
C MET A 80 -1.45 -10.91 6.40
N HIS A 81 -0.39 -10.47 7.08
CA HIS A 81 0.38 -11.32 7.99
C HIS A 81 -0.50 -11.82 9.14
N ARG A 82 -1.32 -10.94 9.74
CA ARG A 82 -2.28 -11.35 10.77
C ARG A 82 -3.26 -12.40 10.26
N ARG A 83 -3.85 -12.19 9.08
CA ARG A 83 -4.75 -13.19 8.47
C ARG A 83 -4.07 -14.53 8.29
N LEU A 84 -2.85 -14.54 7.73
CA LEU A 84 -2.09 -15.77 7.51
C LEU A 84 -1.82 -16.51 8.83
N TYR A 85 -1.44 -15.77 9.87
CA TYR A 85 -1.24 -16.35 11.21
C TYR A 85 -2.51 -16.98 11.78
N GLU A 86 -3.66 -16.32 11.63
CA GLU A 86 -4.96 -16.84 12.08
C GLU A 86 -5.36 -18.11 11.29
N GLU A 87 -5.13 -18.14 9.97
CA GLU A 87 -5.39 -19.30 9.11
C GLU A 87 -4.46 -20.49 9.43
N GLU A 88 -3.17 -20.24 9.63
CA GLU A 88 -2.19 -21.27 10.02
C GLU A 88 -2.51 -21.84 11.41
N SER A 89 -2.86 -20.98 12.37
CA SER A 89 -3.27 -21.38 13.72
C SER A 89 -4.55 -22.23 13.68
N ALA A 90 -5.56 -21.79 12.93
CA ALA A 90 -6.80 -22.54 12.75
C ALA A 90 -6.55 -23.91 12.08
N GLY A 91 -5.71 -23.95 11.04
CA GLY A 91 -5.33 -25.18 10.35
C GLY A 91 -4.58 -26.15 11.27
N ALA A 92 -3.65 -25.65 12.08
CA ALA A 92 -2.93 -26.45 13.06
C ALA A 92 -3.89 -27.06 14.11
N ILE A 93 -4.78 -26.26 14.68
CA ILE A 93 -5.79 -26.71 15.65
C ILE A 93 -6.74 -27.75 15.03
N ALA A 94 -7.25 -27.48 13.82
CA ALA A 94 -8.14 -28.39 13.11
C ALA A 94 -7.46 -29.73 12.82
N SER A 95 -6.19 -29.70 12.41
CA SER A 95 -5.42 -30.92 12.12
C SER A 95 -5.22 -31.77 13.39
N ALA A 96 -4.87 -31.16 14.53
CA ALA A 96 -4.70 -31.86 15.79
C ALA A 96 -6.02 -32.44 16.32
N ALA A 97 -7.11 -31.67 16.23
CA ALA A 97 -8.44 -32.13 16.61
C ALA A 97 -8.90 -33.34 15.76
N SER A 98 -8.64 -33.31 14.44
CA SER A 98 -9.01 -34.42 13.54
C SER A 98 -8.24 -35.73 13.81
N GLN A 99 -7.03 -35.63 14.39
CA GLN A 99 -6.21 -36.78 14.76
C GLN A 99 -6.50 -37.29 16.19
N GLY A 100 -7.48 -36.70 16.89
CA GLY A 100 -7.78 -37.03 18.29
C GLY A 100 -6.64 -36.70 19.26
N ARG A 101 -5.70 -35.83 18.85
CA ARG A 101 -4.55 -35.45 19.65
C ARG A 101 -4.90 -34.25 20.52
N THR A 102 -4.58 -34.33 21.80
CA THR A 102 -4.55 -33.14 22.66
C THR A 102 -3.35 -32.27 22.26
N MET A 103 -3.59 -30.97 22.04
CA MET A 103 -2.47 -30.04 21.81
C MET A 103 -1.90 -29.61 23.16
N LEU A 104 -0.60 -29.80 23.32
CA LEU A 104 0.18 -29.15 24.36
C LEU A 104 0.58 -27.77 23.84
N ASN A 105 0.17 -26.72 24.55
CA ASN A 105 0.75 -25.41 24.35
C ASN A 105 2.19 -25.41 24.87
N THR A 106 3.18 -25.36 23.98
CA THR A 106 4.59 -25.42 24.37
C THR A 106 5.05 -24.19 25.16
N SER A 107 4.35 -23.06 25.07
CA SER A 107 4.71 -21.84 25.81
C SER A 107 4.05 -21.75 27.18
N THR A 108 2.87 -22.34 27.38
CA THR A 108 2.15 -22.30 28.68
C THR A 108 2.12 -23.64 29.41
N GLY A 109 2.56 -24.73 28.78
CA GLY A 109 2.51 -26.09 29.31
C GLY A 109 1.11 -26.66 29.46
N ARG A 110 0.06 -25.95 29.01
CA ARG A 110 -1.33 -26.39 29.14
C ARG A 110 -1.70 -27.38 28.05
N VAL A 111 -2.37 -28.46 28.45
CA VAL A 111 -2.97 -29.44 27.54
C VAL A 111 -4.41 -29.01 27.29
N TYR A 112 -4.75 -28.75 26.03
CA TYR A 112 -6.12 -28.41 25.66
C TYR A 112 -6.97 -29.65 25.45
N SER A 113 -8.18 -29.64 26.00
CA SER A 113 -9.18 -30.66 25.71
C SER A 113 -9.79 -30.45 24.32
N THR A 114 -10.41 -31.49 23.75
CA THR A 114 -11.06 -31.40 22.43
C THR A 114 -12.11 -30.29 22.36
N LEU A 115 -12.83 -30.04 23.46
CA LEU A 115 -13.87 -29.00 23.52
C LEU A 115 -13.26 -27.59 23.52
N GLN A 116 -12.14 -27.40 24.23
CA GLN A 116 -11.38 -26.14 24.21
C GLN A 116 -10.73 -25.87 22.85
N LEU A 117 -10.30 -26.92 22.13
CA LEU A 117 -9.77 -26.79 20.77
C LEU A 117 -10.83 -26.33 19.78
N VAL A 118 -12.07 -26.82 19.90
CA VAL A 118 -13.19 -26.37 19.05
C VAL A 118 -13.55 -24.91 19.32
N GLU A 119 -13.56 -24.49 20.59
CA GLU A 119 -13.78 -23.10 20.98
C GLU A 119 -12.69 -22.16 20.42
N GLN A 120 -11.43 -22.56 20.56
CA GLN A 120 -10.30 -21.78 20.04
C GLN A 120 -10.33 -21.71 18.50
N LEU A 121 -10.66 -22.82 17.82
CA LEU A 121 -10.84 -22.86 16.38
C LEU A 121 -11.93 -21.87 15.91
N TYR A 122 -13.04 -21.78 16.65
CA TYR A 122 -14.11 -20.84 16.35
C TYR A 122 -13.61 -19.39 16.46
N SER A 123 -12.86 -19.07 17.52
CA SER A 123 -12.30 -17.74 17.72
C SER A 123 -11.33 -17.33 16.59
N HIS A 124 -10.46 -18.24 16.13
CA HIS A 124 -9.57 -18.00 14.99
C HIS A 124 -10.35 -17.84 13.69
N LYS A 125 -11.42 -18.64 13.45
CA LYS A 125 -12.27 -18.45 12.27
C LYS A 125 -12.94 -17.08 12.25
N VAL A 126 -13.48 -16.62 13.37
CA VAL A 126 -14.04 -15.26 13.47
C VAL A 126 -12.95 -14.20 13.19
N GLY A 127 -11.74 -14.41 13.71
CA GLY A 127 -10.57 -13.58 13.43
C GLY A 127 -10.21 -13.53 11.94
N THR A 128 -10.25 -14.66 11.23
CA THR A 128 -9.97 -14.70 9.79
C THR A 128 -10.98 -13.89 8.97
N THR A 129 -12.27 -13.97 9.30
CA THR A 129 -13.33 -13.20 8.61
C THR A 129 -13.15 -11.70 8.81
N ALA A 130 -12.91 -11.26 10.05
CA ALA A 130 -12.66 -9.85 10.35
C ALA A 130 -11.38 -9.34 9.65
N ALA A 131 -10.34 -10.18 9.58
CA ALA A 131 -9.11 -9.84 8.88
C ALA A 131 -9.32 -9.76 7.36
N SER A 132 -10.17 -10.61 6.76
CA SER A 132 -10.50 -10.53 5.33
C SER A 132 -11.27 -9.26 4.97
N GLU A 133 -12.27 -8.88 5.76
CA GLU A 133 -13.02 -7.64 5.55
C GLU A 133 -12.09 -6.43 5.58
N ARG A 134 -11.17 -6.40 6.57
CA ARG A 134 -10.19 -5.34 6.69
C ARG A 134 -9.22 -5.29 5.50
N LEU A 135 -8.84 -6.44 4.96
CA LEU A 135 -7.99 -6.52 3.77
C LEU A 135 -8.70 -5.95 2.55
N ASP A 136 -9.98 -6.29 2.35
CA ASP A 136 -10.77 -5.79 1.22
C ASP A 136 -10.89 -4.27 1.24
N GLU A 137 -11.15 -3.68 2.42
CA GLU A 137 -11.13 -2.22 2.61
C GLU A 137 -9.77 -1.61 2.23
N LEU A 138 -8.68 -2.22 2.70
CA LEU A 138 -7.33 -1.74 2.44
C LEU A 138 -6.96 -1.85 0.95
N VAL A 139 -7.41 -2.88 0.26
CA VAL A 139 -7.23 -3.04 -1.20
C VAL A 139 -7.90 -1.89 -1.95
N VAL A 140 -9.12 -1.52 -1.58
CA VAL A 140 -9.83 -0.39 -2.20
C VAL A 140 -9.08 0.92 -1.96
N ILE A 141 -8.61 1.15 -0.73
CA ILE A 141 -7.83 2.33 -0.37
C ILE A 141 -6.52 2.38 -1.17
N LEU A 142 -5.79 1.26 -1.26
CA LEU A 142 -4.53 1.17 -1.99
C LEU A 142 -4.72 1.47 -3.47
N LYS A 143 -5.70 0.85 -4.12
CA LYS A 143 -6.02 1.09 -5.53
C LYS A 143 -6.36 2.56 -5.78
N ARG A 144 -7.18 3.17 -4.91
CA ARG A 144 -7.55 4.57 -5.03
C ARG A 144 -6.35 5.49 -4.87
N ARG A 145 -5.50 5.26 -3.86
CA ARG A 145 -4.28 6.07 -3.63
C ARG A 145 -3.30 5.96 -4.79
N TYR A 146 -3.07 4.76 -5.30
CA TYR A 146 -2.22 4.52 -6.47
C TYR A 146 -2.72 5.28 -7.70
N ARG A 147 -4.02 5.15 -8.02
CA ARG A 147 -4.64 5.86 -9.14
C ARG A 147 -4.56 7.37 -8.99
N ASN A 148 -4.88 7.90 -7.80
CA ASN A 148 -4.86 9.33 -7.52
C ASN A 148 -3.44 9.90 -7.64
N ARG A 149 -2.42 9.23 -7.09
CA ARG A 149 -1.01 9.62 -7.26
C ARG A 149 -0.67 9.77 -8.73
N ASN A 150 -0.96 8.74 -9.52
CA ASN A 150 -0.61 8.73 -10.94
C ASN A 150 -1.40 9.79 -11.74
N ALA A 151 -2.66 10.03 -11.38
CA ALA A 151 -3.46 11.09 -11.98
C ALA A 151 -2.88 12.49 -11.70
N PHE A 152 -2.45 12.75 -10.47
CA PHE A 152 -1.78 14.01 -10.11
C PHE A 152 -0.42 14.16 -10.78
N LEU A 153 0.38 13.09 -10.88
CA LEU A 153 1.64 13.11 -11.63
C LEU A 153 1.41 13.46 -13.10
N LEU A 154 0.49 12.75 -13.74
CA LEU A 154 0.17 12.98 -15.15
C LEU A 154 -0.38 14.41 -15.37
N GLY A 155 -1.29 14.85 -14.50
CA GLY A 155 -1.81 16.22 -14.53
C GLY A 155 -0.71 17.27 -14.36
N GLY A 156 0.23 17.05 -13.43
CA GLY A 156 1.40 17.91 -13.22
C GLY A 156 2.29 17.98 -14.46
N PHE A 157 2.60 16.85 -15.10
CA PHE A 157 3.36 16.83 -16.35
C PHE A 157 2.64 17.53 -17.49
N CYS A 158 1.34 17.30 -17.67
CA CYS A 158 0.55 17.97 -18.70
C CYS A 158 0.55 19.49 -18.49
N LEU A 159 0.33 19.96 -17.25
CA LEU A 159 0.37 21.40 -16.93
C LEU A 159 1.76 22.00 -17.18
N LEU A 160 2.82 21.30 -16.82
CA LEU A 160 4.19 21.75 -17.05
C LEU A 160 4.49 21.87 -18.56
N VAL A 161 4.10 20.87 -19.35
CA VAL A 161 4.28 20.90 -20.81
C VAL A 161 3.47 22.05 -21.43
N LEU A 162 2.22 22.23 -21.02
CA LEU A 162 1.39 23.35 -21.47
C LEU A 162 2.02 24.70 -21.10
N ALA A 163 2.58 24.83 -19.90
CA ALA A 163 3.27 26.06 -19.49
C ALA A 163 4.45 26.42 -20.40
N ARG A 164 5.15 25.41 -20.94
CA ARG A 164 6.29 25.62 -21.85
C ARG A 164 5.87 25.90 -23.29
N ILE A 165 4.74 25.35 -23.73
CA ILE A 165 4.24 25.53 -25.10
C ILE A 165 3.43 26.81 -25.24
N LEU A 166 2.71 27.25 -24.20
CA LEU A 166 1.84 28.43 -24.25
C LEU A 166 2.54 29.70 -24.79
N PRO A 167 3.77 30.07 -24.36
CA PRO A 167 4.49 31.23 -24.90
C PRO A 167 4.80 31.14 -26.40
N ALA A 168 4.93 29.92 -26.94
CA ALA A 168 5.22 29.72 -28.35
C ALA A 168 3.96 29.83 -29.24
N ILE A 169 2.77 29.61 -28.65
CA ILE A 169 1.48 29.68 -29.35
C ILE A 169 0.84 31.08 -29.20
N LEU A 170 0.96 31.69 -28.02
CA LEU A 170 0.41 32.99 -27.68
C LEU A 170 1.58 33.91 -27.25
N PRO A 171 2.21 34.63 -28.20
CA PRO A 171 3.30 35.55 -27.91
C PRO A 171 2.85 36.78 -27.11
#